data_AF-I2FZ04-F1
#
_entry.id   AF-I2FZ04-F1
#
_cell.length_a   1.000
_cell.length_b   1.000
_cell.length_c   1.000
_cell.angle_alpha   90.00
_cell.angle_beta   90.00
_cell.angle_gamma   90.00
#
_symmetry.space_group_name_H-M   'P 1'
#
loop_
_entity.id
_entity.type
_entity.pdbx_description
1 polymer ?
#
loop_
_entity_poly.entity_id
_entity_poly.type
_entity_poly.pdbx_seq_one_letter_code
_entity_poly.pdbx_strand_id
1 'polypeptide(L)'
;MLYTENEKVLCFHGPLIYSAKILKAEKWTGEDNRTGAIGPHYFVHYDGWKKTWDEWVPEIRLLKNNDENLARKSTLEEAAKSGSLISSSSSSAAKESSSSGAKRPRESDANERKSSAGARATKRSRDTVETEEDFLKRPEVKISLPDQLKLQLVDDWENITKNGLLVPLPRRPCVRDILQDYRKHYLSLKTPSSSKTRSPAVVDEVLKGLKLYFDRSLGQNLLYRFERAQYVEYRKKNGPKMGDGDIRSNARSGTASMGGDMEPSDVYGAEHLLRLFVNLPMIILHTSMDGESIGLLKEHLGEFLTYIAKEKHRLFVREYEAASPAYHRISST
;
A
#
# COMPACT_ATOMS: atom_id res chain seq x y z
N MET A 1 19.40 30.67 -0.57
CA MET A 1 18.71 29.76 -1.51
C MET A 1 19.79 29.16 -2.38
N LEU A 2 19.76 27.85 -2.64
CA LEU A 2 20.82 27.14 -3.37
C LEU A 2 20.79 27.40 -4.87
N TYR A 3 19.64 27.84 -5.40
CA TYR A 3 19.40 28.13 -6.81
C TYR A 3 18.80 29.51 -7.01
N THR A 4 19.02 30.08 -8.19
CA THR A 4 18.58 31.43 -8.57
C THR A 4 17.42 31.41 -9.56
N GLU A 5 16.64 32.49 -9.60
CA GLU A 5 15.56 32.63 -10.58
C GLU A 5 16.11 32.67 -12.01
N ASN A 6 15.41 32.02 -12.94
CA ASN A 6 15.82 31.76 -14.32
C ASN A 6 17.00 30.79 -14.52
N GLU A 7 17.54 30.18 -13.47
CA GLU A 7 18.57 29.16 -13.59
C GLU A 7 18.02 27.86 -14.20
N LYS A 8 18.82 27.23 -15.06
CA LYS A 8 18.52 25.90 -15.62
C LYS A 8 18.97 24.83 -14.63
N VAL A 9 18.04 23.98 -14.24
CA VAL A 9 18.24 22.92 -13.25
C VAL A 9 17.70 21.60 -13.78
N LEU A 10 18.09 20.52 -13.11
CA LEU A 10 17.53 19.20 -13.33
C LEU A 10 16.58 18.90 -12.16
N CYS A 11 15.35 18.50 -12.46
CA CYS A 11 14.32 18.29 -11.46
C CYS A 11 13.77 16.86 -11.55
N PHE A 12 13.68 16.18 -10.42
CA PHE A 12 13.00 14.90 -10.33
C PHE A 12 11.50 15.07 -10.50
N HIS A 13 10.89 14.30 -11.40
CA HIS A 13 9.44 14.15 -11.49
C HIS A 13 9.13 12.65 -11.59
N GLY A 14 8.59 12.08 -10.51
CA GLY A 14 8.53 10.63 -10.34
C GLY A 14 9.95 10.01 -10.26
N PRO A 15 10.21 8.87 -10.93
CA PRO A 15 11.52 8.19 -10.90
C PRO A 15 12.54 8.78 -11.88
N LEU A 16 12.16 9.75 -12.72
CA LEU A 16 13.00 10.30 -13.79
C LEU A 16 13.40 11.74 -13.51
N ILE A 17 14.50 12.16 -14.14
CA ILE A 17 15.04 13.51 -14.05
C ILE A 17 14.74 14.26 -15.34
N TYR A 18 14.13 15.43 -15.23
CA TYR A 18 13.80 16.29 -16.35
C TYR A 18 14.56 17.60 -16.28
N SER A 19 14.82 18.20 -17.43
CA SER A 19 15.38 19.55 -17.49
C SER A 19 14.27 20.55 -17.15
N ALA A 20 14.55 21.45 -16.23
CA ALA A 20 13.60 22.44 -15.76
C ALA A 20 14.25 23.82 -15.59
N LYS A 21 13.43 24.86 -15.54
CA LYS A 21 13.85 26.23 -15.27
C LYS A 21 13.15 26.73 -14.02
N ILE A 22 13.90 27.38 -13.13
CA ILE A 22 13.33 28.00 -11.94
C ILE A 22 12.68 29.32 -12.36
N LEU A 23 11.40 29.46 -12.03
CA LEU A 23 10.63 30.66 -12.28
C LEU A 23 10.60 31.57 -11.04
N LYS A 24 10.49 30.99 -9.84
CA LYS A 24 10.46 31.72 -8.56
C LYS A 24 11.15 30.92 -7.47
N ALA A 25 11.73 31.60 -6.48
CA ALA A 25 12.30 30.97 -5.29
C ALA A 25 11.75 31.64 -4.02
N GLU A 26 11.10 30.87 -3.16
CA GLU A 26 10.51 31.35 -1.91
C GLU A 26 10.94 30.48 -0.73
N LYS A 27 11.12 31.08 0.45
CA LYS A 27 11.40 30.34 1.68
C LYS A 27 10.12 30.28 2.49
N TRP A 28 9.54 29.09 2.57
CA TRP A 28 8.29 28.88 3.28
C TRP A 28 8.57 28.66 4.76
N THR A 29 8.05 29.57 5.59
CA THR A 29 7.87 29.40 7.04
C THR A 29 6.51 28.74 7.23
N GLY A 30 6.43 27.67 8.04
CA GLY A 30 5.31 26.70 8.08
C GLY A 30 3.90 27.21 8.40
N GLU A 31 3.69 28.53 8.45
CA GLU A 31 2.38 29.18 8.58
C GLU A 31 1.79 29.61 7.22
N ASP A 32 2.61 29.73 6.17
CA ASP A 32 2.21 30.34 4.87
C ASP A 32 1.81 29.34 3.78
N ASN A 33 1.73 28.03 4.05
CA ASN A 33 1.48 27.04 3.00
C ASN A 33 0.44 25.96 3.31
N ARG A 34 -0.25 25.53 2.24
CA ARG A 34 -1.30 24.50 2.27
C ARG A 34 -0.77 23.08 2.49
N THR A 35 0.55 22.88 2.44
CA THR A 35 1.25 21.58 2.53
C THR A 35 2.05 21.38 3.82
N GLY A 36 2.17 22.40 4.68
CA GLY A 36 2.94 22.34 5.92
C GLY A 36 4.46 22.15 5.74
N ALA A 37 4.97 22.32 4.51
CA ALA A 37 6.36 22.06 4.17
C ALA A 37 7.26 23.25 4.58
N ILE A 38 8.28 23.02 5.40
CA ILE A 38 9.15 24.08 5.89
C ILE A 38 10.44 24.08 5.07
N GLY A 39 10.88 25.26 4.60
CA GLY A 39 12.18 25.42 3.93
C GLY A 39 12.12 26.06 2.54
N PRO A 40 13.25 26.07 1.82
CA PRO A 40 13.36 26.66 0.49
C PRO A 40 12.56 25.86 -0.55
N HIS A 41 11.64 26.53 -1.22
CA HIS A 41 10.80 26.00 -2.29
C HIS A 41 11.03 26.80 -3.57
N TYR A 42 10.99 26.11 -4.70
CA TYR A 42 11.25 26.69 -6.01
C TYR A 42 10.10 26.33 -6.94
N PHE A 43 9.56 27.33 -7.63
CA PHE A 43 8.56 27.13 -8.66
C PHE A 43 9.27 26.78 -9.97
N VAL A 44 9.04 25.58 -10.49
CA VAL A 44 9.76 25.06 -11.66
C VAL A 44 8.84 24.84 -12.84
N HIS A 45 9.38 25.12 -14.03
CA HIS A 45 8.77 24.80 -15.31
C HIS A 45 9.63 23.77 -16.04
N TYR A 46 9.04 22.66 -16.46
CA TYR A 46 9.73 21.59 -17.18
C TYR A 46 9.86 21.91 -18.67
N ASP A 47 11.05 21.67 -19.22
CA ASP A 47 11.34 21.94 -20.63
C ASP A 47 10.49 21.03 -21.55
N GLY A 48 9.72 21.64 -22.45
CA GLY A 48 8.80 20.94 -23.34
C GLY A 48 7.44 20.55 -22.73
N TRP A 49 7.15 20.93 -21.48
CA TRP A 49 5.87 20.63 -20.82
C TRP A 49 4.92 21.82 -20.87
N LYS A 50 3.60 21.57 -20.72
CA LYS A 50 2.61 22.66 -20.64
C LYS A 50 2.71 23.36 -19.28
N LYS A 51 2.45 24.67 -19.23
CA LYS A 51 2.42 25.48 -17.99
C LYS A 51 1.49 24.96 -16.89
N THR A 52 0.52 24.13 -17.24
CA THR A 52 -0.38 23.47 -16.26
C THR A 52 0.36 22.47 -15.36
N TRP A 53 1.60 22.09 -15.71
CA TRP A 53 2.46 21.18 -14.95
C TRP A 53 3.49 21.89 -14.09
N ASP A 54 3.46 23.22 -14.04
CA ASP A 54 4.38 24.00 -13.21
C ASP A 54 4.04 23.77 -11.74
N GLU A 55 5.04 23.40 -10.94
CA GLU A 55 4.85 23.03 -9.54
C GLU A 55 5.89 23.69 -8.62
N TRP A 56 5.50 23.87 -7.36
CA TRP A 56 6.43 24.23 -6.29
C TRP A 56 7.10 22.95 -5.79
N VAL A 57 8.43 22.90 -5.90
CA VAL A 57 9.23 21.77 -5.46
C VAL A 57 10.20 22.16 -4.35
N PRO A 58 10.41 21.28 -3.35
CA PRO A 58 11.44 21.49 -2.34
C PRO A 58 12.84 21.33 -2.95
N GLU A 59 13.85 21.91 -2.29
CA GLU A 59 15.25 21.85 -2.73
C GLU A 59 15.77 20.43 -3.02
N ILE A 60 15.29 19.42 -2.28
CA ILE A 60 15.69 18.00 -2.45
C ILE A 60 15.35 17.41 -3.83
N ARG A 61 14.36 17.97 -4.55
CA ARG A 61 13.99 17.51 -5.90
C ARG A 61 14.82 18.18 -7.00
N LEU A 62 15.69 19.12 -6.66
CA LEU A 62 16.51 19.86 -7.62
C LEU A 62 17.97 19.39 -7.60
N LEU A 63 18.56 19.40 -8.79
CA LEU A 63 19.94 19.06 -9.07
C LEU A 63 20.54 20.17 -9.93
N LYS A 64 21.80 20.53 -9.67
CA LYS A 64 22.53 21.47 -10.52
C LYS A 64 22.79 20.85 -11.90
N ASN A 65 22.79 21.69 -12.93
CA ASN A 65 23.05 21.27 -14.29
C ASN A 65 24.56 21.04 -14.52
N ASN A 66 25.09 19.95 -13.95
CA ASN A 66 26.48 19.52 -14.07
C ASN A 66 26.54 18.20 -14.86
N ASP A 67 27.69 17.90 -15.47
CA ASP A 67 27.90 16.72 -16.29
C ASP A 67 27.61 15.39 -15.54
N GLU A 68 27.90 15.33 -14.24
CA GLU A 68 27.55 14.17 -13.39
C GLU A 68 26.04 13.94 -13.30
N ASN A 69 25.25 15.01 -13.14
CA ASN A 69 23.79 14.91 -13.03
C ASN A 69 23.14 14.66 -14.40
N LEU A 70 23.79 15.11 -15.48
CA LEU A 70 23.39 14.79 -16.85
C LEU A 70 23.62 13.30 -17.16
N ALA A 71 24.74 12.73 -16.69
CA ALA A 71 24.98 11.29 -16.76
C ALA A 71 23.93 10.51 -15.96
N ARG A 72 23.57 10.95 -14.75
CA ARG A 72 22.48 10.35 -13.95
C ARG A 72 21.14 10.35 -14.68
N LYS A 73 20.81 11.45 -15.37
CA LYS A 73 19.62 11.52 -16.22
C LYS A 73 19.67 10.47 -17.34
N SER A 74 20.77 10.37 -18.09
CA SER A 74 20.93 9.39 -19.18
C SER A 74 20.81 7.96 -18.68
N THR A 75 21.47 7.63 -17.57
CA THR A 75 21.42 6.29 -16.97
C THR A 75 20.00 5.90 -16.54
N LEU A 76 19.25 6.83 -15.93
CA LEU A 76 17.85 6.59 -15.52
C LEU A 76 16.91 6.43 -16.73
N GLU A 77 17.13 7.18 -17.82
CA GLU A 77 16.36 7.04 -19.06
C GLU A 77 16.71 5.75 -19.83
N GLU A 78 17.95 5.27 -19.79
CA GLU A 78 18.36 4.00 -20.38
C GLU A 78 17.84 2.80 -19.57
N ALA A 79 17.86 2.90 -18.24
CA ALA A 79 17.14 1.97 -17.38
C ALA A 79 15.64 1.96 -17.73
N ALA A 80 15.06 3.13 -18.08
CA ALA A 80 13.68 3.31 -18.56
C ALA A 80 13.33 2.50 -19.79
N LYS A 81 14.18 2.62 -20.80
CA LYS A 81 13.95 2.00 -22.09
C LYS A 81 14.22 0.50 -22.08
N SER A 82 15.13 0.02 -21.23
CA SER A 82 15.44 -1.41 -21.08
C SER A 82 14.43 -2.20 -20.24
N GLY A 83 13.35 -1.56 -19.75
CA GLY A 83 12.37 -2.21 -18.87
C GLY A 83 12.90 -2.52 -17.46
N SER A 84 14.12 -2.06 -17.13
CA SER A 84 14.86 -2.38 -15.91
C SER A 84 14.53 -1.45 -14.72
N LEU A 85 13.88 -0.31 -14.96
CA LEU A 85 13.40 0.60 -13.90
C LEU A 85 12.00 0.35 -13.35
N ILE A 86 11.30 -0.72 -13.78
CA ILE A 86 10.22 -1.27 -12.95
C ILE A 86 10.83 -2.17 -11.85
N SER A 87 12.16 -2.37 -11.86
CA SER A 87 12.88 -3.25 -10.93
C SER A 87 14.05 -2.59 -10.17
N SER A 88 14.23 -1.27 -10.20
CA SER A 88 15.33 -0.65 -9.43
C SER A 88 15.17 0.87 -9.20
N SER A 89 14.13 1.27 -8.47
CA SER A 89 14.23 2.45 -7.61
C SER A 89 14.70 2.00 -6.24
N SER A 90 15.97 2.28 -5.94
CA SER A 90 16.79 1.92 -4.76
C SER A 90 17.41 0.51 -4.84
N SER A 91 18.73 0.33 -4.82
CA SER A 91 19.80 1.20 -4.32
C SER A 91 21.15 0.84 -4.96
N SER A 92 21.94 1.83 -5.35
CA SER A 92 23.39 1.67 -5.45
C SER A 92 24.10 2.86 -4.83
N ALA A 93 24.75 2.60 -3.70
CA ALA A 93 26.07 3.12 -3.31
C ALA A 93 26.31 2.64 -1.87
N ALA A 94 27.45 2.12 -1.46
CA ALA A 94 28.69 1.74 -2.11
C ALA A 94 29.48 1.01 -1.00
N LYS A 95 30.37 0.09 -1.36
CA LYS A 95 31.68 0.06 -0.70
C LYS A 95 32.71 -0.61 -1.59
N GLU A 96 33.52 0.27 -2.18
CA GLU A 96 34.95 0.19 -2.39
C GLU A 96 35.59 -1.21 -2.40
N SER A 97 35.99 -1.61 -3.60
CA SER A 97 37.01 -2.61 -3.86
C SER A 97 38.41 -1.98 -3.75
N SER A 98 39.27 -2.53 -2.90
CA SER A 98 40.72 -2.36 -3.01
C SER A 98 41.36 -3.60 -3.68
N SER A 99 41.82 -3.38 -4.91
CA SER A 99 43.04 -3.88 -5.56
C SER A 99 43.38 -5.39 -5.63
N SER A 100 43.48 -5.82 -6.90
CA SER A 100 44.59 -6.53 -7.55
C SER A 100 44.89 -8.01 -7.26
N GLY A 101 45.11 -8.78 -8.34
CA GLY A 101 46.07 -9.88 -8.35
C GLY A 101 45.61 -11.14 -9.08
N ALA A 102 46.33 -11.52 -10.13
CA ALA A 102 46.04 -12.62 -11.04
C ALA A 102 46.38 -14.04 -10.51
N LYS A 103 45.84 -15.04 -11.25
CA LYS A 103 46.34 -16.42 -11.54
C LYS A 103 45.59 -17.61 -10.89
N ARG A 104 45.29 -18.58 -11.79
CA ARG A 104 44.80 -19.98 -11.65
C ARG A 104 45.74 -20.89 -10.79
N PRO A 105 45.51 -22.21 -10.60
CA PRO A 105 44.29 -23.05 -10.41
C PRO A 105 44.40 -24.07 -9.22
N ARG A 106 43.37 -24.94 -9.06
CA ARG A 106 43.37 -26.36 -8.56
C ARG A 106 43.09 -26.71 -7.06
N GLU A 107 42.17 -27.69 -6.93
CA GLU A 107 42.09 -28.87 -6.02
C GLU A 107 41.72 -28.80 -4.51
N SER A 108 40.63 -29.53 -4.20
CA SER A 108 40.35 -30.52 -3.12
C SER A 108 40.54 -30.26 -1.61
N ASP A 109 39.56 -30.82 -0.88
CA ASP A 109 39.56 -31.45 0.45
C ASP A 109 39.14 -30.69 1.73
N ALA A 110 37.97 -31.11 2.23
CA ALA A 110 37.66 -31.75 3.52
C ALA A 110 38.10 -31.16 4.89
N ASN A 111 37.12 -31.29 5.83
CA ASN A 111 37.25 -31.42 7.30
C ASN A 111 37.66 -30.13 8.08
N GLU A 112 37.27 -29.85 9.32
CA GLU A 112 36.62 -30.60 10.39
C GLU A 112 36.10 -29.64 11.49
N ARG A 113 35.13 -30.18 12.24
CA ARG A 113 34.48 -29.87 13.53
C ARG A 113 35.20 -29.03 14.62
N LYS A 114 34.37 -28.33 15.44
CA LYS A 114 34.25 -28.33 16.94
C LYS A 114 33.93 -26.91 17.47
N SER A 115 32.80 -26.60 18.12
CA SER A 115 32.15 -27.05 19.38
C SER A 115 32.37 -26.09 20.57
N SER A 116 31.37 -26.06 21.47
CA SER A 116 31.26 -25.42 22.81
C SER A 116 30.72 -23.98 22.83
N ALA A 117 29.52 -23.68 23.34
CA ALA A 117 28.85 -23.90 24.65
C ALA A 117 29.20 -22.83 25.70
N GLY A 118 28.19 -22.06 26.18
CA GLY A 118 28.31 -21.31 27.43
C GLY A 118 27.42 -20.05 27.63
N ALA A 119 26.28 -20.25 28.29
CA ALA A 119 25.72 -19.42 29.39
C ALA A 119 25.06 -18.02 29.18
N ARG A 120 23.75 -18.01 29.46
CA ARG A 120 22.95 -17.17 30.41
C ARG A 120 22.76 -15.64 30.22
N ALA A 121 21.47 -15.30 30.33
CA ALA A 121 20.84 -14.18 31.07
C ALA A 121 20.34 -12.94 30.30
N THR A 122 19.02 -12.96 30.06
CA THR A 122 18.05 -11.87 30.26
C THR A 122 18.51 -10.42 30.09
N LYS A 123 18.09 -9.79 28.99
CA LYS A 123 17.70 -8.38 28.99
C LYS A 123 16.59 -8.17 27.98
N ARG A 124 15.43 -7.71 28.47
CA ARG A 124 14.29 -7.23 27.65
C ARG A 124 14.81 -6.14 26.73
N SER A 125 15.08 -6.48 25.47
CA SER A 125 15.51 -5.53 24.46
C SER A 125 14.28 -4.91 23.82
N ARG A 126 13.95 -3.74 24.34
CA ARG A 126 13.46 -2.55 23.63
C ARG A 126 13.43 -2.73 22.10
N ASP A 127 12.24 -2.50 21.52
CA ASP A 127 11.96 -2.40 20.08
C ASP A 127 13.18 -1.95 19.29
N THR A 128 13.83 -2.91 18.64
CA THR A 128 14.81 -2.64 17.60
C THR A 128 14.03 -2.18 16.39
N VAL A 129 14.10 -0.88 16.13
CA VAL A 129 13.78 -0.32 14.82
C VAL A 129 14.60 -1.13 13.81
N GLU A 130 13.93 -1.97 13.03
CA GLU A 130 14.59 -2.82 12.03
C GLU A 130 15.32 -1.91 11.05
N THR A 131 16.60 -2.22 10.79
CA THR A 131 17.47 -1.51 9.87
C THR A 131 16.86 -1.46 8.46
N GLU A 132 16.95 -0.33 7.76
CA GLU A 132 16.42 -0.17 6.38
C GLU A 132 16.88 -1.30 5.43
N GLU A 133 18.07 -1.86 5.65
CA GLU A 133 18.60 -3.00 4.89
C GLU A 133 17.78 -4.30 5.04
N ASP A 134 17.14 -4.53 6.18
CA ASP A 134 16.27 -5.69 6.37
C ASP A 134 14.91 -5.48 5.72
N PHE A 135 14.44 -4.24 5.60
CA PHE A 135 13.25 -3.88 4.85
C PHE A 135 13.45 -4.11 3.34
N LEU A 136 14.61 -3.72 2.78
CA LEU A 136 14.94 -3.93 1.36
C LEU A 136 15.14 -5.41 0.99
N LYS A 137 15.48 -6.27 1.95
CA LYS A 137 15.62 -7.72 1.72
C LYS A 137 14.30 -8.48 1.76
N ARG A 138 13.19 -7.86 2.20
CA ARG A 138 11.90 -8.54 2.25
C ARG A 138 11.40 -8.80 0.82
N PRO A 139 11.01 -10.05 0.49
CA PRO A 139 10.50 -10.38 -0.84
C PRO A 139 9.30 -9.49 -1.19
N GLU A 140 9.34 -8.82 -2.34
CA GLU A 140 8.23 -8.00 -2.81
C GLU A 140 7.00 -8.88 -3.08
N VAL A 141 5.93 -8.71 -2.29
CA VAL A 141 4.73 -9.54 -2.36
C VAL A 141 3.79 -9.03 -3.46
N LYS A 142 4.06 -9.35 -4.72
CA LYS A 142 3.14 -9.03 -5.83
C LYS A 142 1.95 -9.99 -5.84
N ILE A 143 0.76 -9.50 -5.53
CA ILE A 143 -0.51 -10.21 -5.73
C ILE A 143 -1.00 -9.92 -7.15
N SER A 144 -1.21 -10.96 -7.96
CA SER A 144 -1.72 -10.80 -9.32
C SER A 144 -3.23 -10.60 -9.31
N LEU A 145 -3.68 -9.42 -9.72
CA LEU A 145 -5.10 -9.09 -9.88
C LEU A 145 -5.56 -9.44 -11.31
N PRO A 146 -6.65 -10.21 -11.48
CA PRO A 146 -7.29 -10.41 -12.79
C PRO A 146 -7.68 -9.09 -13.47
N ASP A 147 -7.51 -9.00 -14.79
CA ASP A 147 -7.76 -7.75 -15.53
C ASP A 147 -9.21 -7.26 -15.44
N GLN A 148 -10.17 -8.17 -15.33
CA GLN A 148 -11.58 -7.84 -15.11
C GLN A 148 -11.83 -7.08 -13.80
N LEU A 149 -11.01 -7.34 -12.77
CA LEU A 149 -11.07 -6.67 -11.48
C LEU A 149 -10.28 -5.36 -11.50
N LYS A 150 -9.19 -5.27 -12.28
CA LYS A 150 -8.50 -3.99 -12.52
C LYS A 150 -9.44 -2.99 -13.19
N LEU A 151 -10.16 -3.41 -14.23
CA LEU A 151 -11.17 -2.56 -14.88
C LEU A 151 -12.24 -2.12 -13.88
N GLN A 152 -12.72 -3.04 -13.04
CA GLN A 152 -13.69 -2.70 -11.98
C GLN A 152 -13.16 -1.65 -10.99
N LEU A 153 -11.89 -1.70 -10.62
CA LEU A 153 -11.25 -0.70 -9.76
C LEU A 153 -11.15 0.67 -10.42
N VAL A 154 -10.88 0.71 -11.72
CA VAL A 154 -10.87 1.96 -12.50
C VAL A 154 -12.28 2.55 -12.56
N ASP A 155 -13.28 1.74 -12.88
CA ASP A 155 -14.69 2.16 -12.94
C ASP A 155 -15.17 2.67 -11.57
N ASP A 156 -14.86 1.95 -10.49
CA ASP A 156 -15.18 2.34 -9.10
C ASP A 156 -14.53 3.68 -8.73
N TRP A 157 -13.24 3.86 -9.05
CA TRP A 157 -12.55 5.12 -8.83
C TRP A 157 -13.18 6.28 -9.61
N GLU A 158 -13.52 6.10 -10.89
CA GLU A 158 -14.17 7.15 -11.69
C GLU A 158 -15.56 7.50 -11.16
N ASN A 159 -16.35 6.49 -10.79
CA ASN A 159 -17.70 6.70 -10.26
C ASN A 159 -17.70 7.51 -8.97
N ILE A 160 -16.74 7.25 -8.08
CA ILE A 160 -16.70 7.94 -6.79
C ILE A 160 -16.00 9.29 -6.87
N THR A 161 -14.88 9.37 -7.57
CA THR A 161 -14.03 10.57 -7.54
C THR A 161 -14.39 11.59 -8.61
N LYS A 162 -14.86 11.16 -9.79
CA LYS A 162 -15.24 12.06 -10.89
C LYS A 162 -16.75 12.27 -10.95
N ASN A 163 -17.54 11.20 -10.86
CA ASN A 163 -18.98 11.27 -11.06
C ASN A 163 -19.76 11.60 -9.77
N GLY A 164 -19.09 11.64 -8.61
CA GLY A 164 -19.74 11.96 -7.33
C GLY A 164 -20.80 10.96 -6.92
N LEU A 165 -20.65 9.70 -7.35
CA LEU A 165 -21.54 8.60 -7.01
C LEU A 165 -21.03 7.87 -5.78
N LEU A 166 -21.95 7.28 -5.02
CA LEU A 166 -21.64 6.53 -3.81
C LEU A 166 -22.20 5.12 -3.90
N VAL A 167 -21.50 4.20 -3.28
CA VAL A 167 -21.99 2.85 -3.07
C VAL A 167 -23.13 2.89 -2.03
N PRO A 168 -24.31 2.33 -2.32
CA PRO A 168 -25.41 2.29 -1.36
C PRO A 168 -25.05 1.40 -0.17
N LEU A 169 -25.24 1.91 1.04
CA LEU A 169 -25.01 1.20 2.30
C LEU A 169 -26.35 0.99 3.04
N PRO A 170 -26.61 -0.18 3.66
CA PRO A 170 -25.74 -1.35 3.76
C PRO A 170 -25.72 -2.20 2.47
N ARG A 171 -24.56 -2.78 2.15
CA ARG A 171 -24.39 -3.64 0.99
C ARG A 171 -24.90 -5.05 1.21
N ARG A 172 -25.45 -5.62 0.14
CA ARG A 172 -25.83 -7.04 0.04
C ARG A 172 -25.37 -7.60 -1.31
N PRO A 173 -24.58 -8.68 -1.34
CA PRO A 173 -23.93 -9.33 -0.18
C PRO A 173 -22.89 -8.42 0.49
N CYS A 174 -22.74 -8.49 1.82
CA CYS A 174 -21.69 -7.77 2.55
C CYS A 174 -20.37 -8.57 2.56
N VAL A 175 -19.25 -7.95 2.94
CA VAL A 175 -17.94 -8.63 3.00
C VAL A 175 -18.00 -9.92 3.81
N ARG A 176 -18.66 -9.93 4.97
CA ARG A 176 -18.84 -11.14 5.79
C ARG A 176 -19.51 -12.26 4.99
N ASP A 177 -20.60 -11.94 4.28
CA ASP A 177 -21.33 -12.91 3.48
C ASP A 177 -20.47 -13.42 2.31
N ILE A 178 -19.70 -12.54 1.67
CA ILE A 178 -18.77 -12.89 0.57
C ILE A 178 -17.70 -13.87 1.05
N LEU A 179 -17.09 -13.61 2.20
CA LEU A 179 -16.08 -14.49 2.79
C LEU A 179 -16.67 -15.85 3.16
N GLN A 180 -17.91 -15.87 3.69
CA GLN A 180 -18.59 -17.11 4.04
C GLN A 180 -19.03 -17.91 2.81
N ASP A 181 -19.47 -17.24 1.74
CA ASP A 181 -19.80 -17.86 0.46
C ASP A 181 -18.57 -18.46 -0.20
N TYR A 182 -17.44 -17.74 -0.20
CA TYR A 182 -16.19 -18.29 -0.69
C TYR A 182 -15.74 -19.52 0.12
N ARG A 183 -15.87 -19.47 1.46
CA ARG A 183 -15.57 -20.63 2.31
C ARG A 183 -16.39 -21.86 1.90
N LYS A 184 -17.68 -21.70 1.66
CA LYS A 184 -18.56 -22.80 1.19
C LYS A 184 -18.13 -23.30 -0.18
N HIS A 185 -17.83 -22.39 -1.11
CA HIS A 185 -17.34 -22.72 -2.44
C HIS A 185 -16.01 -23.50 -2.38
N TYR A 186 -15.06 -23.04 -1.56
CA TYR A 186 -13.78 -23.71 -1.33
C TYR A 186 -13.94 -25.11 -0.75
N LEU A 187 -14.87 -25.30 0.19
CA LEU A 187 -15.21 -26.62 0.73
C LEU A 187 -15.90 -27.51 -0.30
N SER A 188 -16.77 -26.96 -1.15
CA SER A 188 -17.48 -27.74 -2.19
C SER A 188 -16.55 -28.24 -3.31
N LEU A 189 -15.46 -27.53 -3.58
CA LEU A 189 -14.41 -27.94 -4.52
C LEU A 189 -13.52 -29.06 -3.95
N LYS A 190 -13.55 -29.31 -2.64
CA LYS A 190 -12.79 -30.40 -2.00
C LYS A 190 -13.54 -31.72 -2.14
N THR A 191 -13.37 -32.37 -3.28
CA THR A 191 -13.71 -33.79 -3.44
C THR A 191 -12.60 -34.65 -2.79
N PRO A 192 -12.92 -35.73 -2.04
CA PRO A 192 -11.94 -36.55 -1.29
C PRO A 192 -10.86 -37.26 -2.13
N SER A 193 -10.82 -37.05 -3.44
CA SER A 193 -9.90 -37.72 -4.38
C SER A 193 -8.74 -36.83 -4.87
N SER A 194 -8.67 -35.55 -4.52
CA SER A 194 -7.60 -34.65 -5.01
C SER A 194 -6.47 -34.47 -4.00
N SER A 195 -5.39 -35.23 -4.23
CA SER A 195 -4.14 -35.32 -3.46
C SER A 195 -3.36 -33.99 -3.28
N LYS A 196 -3.82 -32.87 -3.85
CA LYS A 196 -3.18 -31.54 -3.76
C LYS A 196 -3.87 -30.57 -2.77
N THR A 197 -4.94 -30.99 -2.08
CA THR A 197 -5.76 -30.06 -1.31
C THR A 197 -5.24 -29.84 0.12
N ARG A 198 -4.76 -28.62 0.40
CA ARG A 198 -4.23 -28.20 1.71
C ARG A 198 -5.33 -28.08 2.77
N SER A 199 -4.97 -28.05 4.05
CA SER A 199 -5.92 -28.16 5.17
C SER A 199 -6.97 -27.03 5.19
N PRO A 200 -8.25 -27.33 5.51
CA PRO A 200 -9.31 -26.32 5.55
C PRO A 200 -9.07 -25.24 6.63
N ALA A 201 -8.29 -25.56 7.67
CA ALA A 201 -7.94 -24.62 8.73
C ALA A 201 -7.13 -23.41 8.25
N VAL A 202 -6.29 -23.57 7.22
CA VAL A 202 -5.49 -22.46 6.67
C VAL A 202 -6.40 -21.42 6.01
N VAL A 203 -7.36 -21.87 5.20
CA VAL A 203 -8.30 -20.96 4.54
C VAL A 203 -9.14 -20.21 5.56
N ASP A 204 -9.55 -20.88 6.63
CA ASP A 204 -10.29 -20.24 7.71
C ASP A 204 -9.50 -19.11 8.37
N GLU A 205 -8.20 -19.33 8.58
CA GLU A 205 -7.32 -18.32 9.17
C GLU A 205 -7.08 -17.14 8.20
N VAL A 206 -6.89 -17.42 6.92
CA VAL A 206 -6.76 -16.39 5.89
C VAL A 206 -8.03 -15.54 5.81
N LEU A 207 -9.22 -16.15 5.81
CA LEU A 207 -10.49 -15.42 5.74
C LEU A 207 -10.76 -14.59 7.01
N LYS A 208 -10.42 -15.11 8.19
CA LYS A 208 -10.48 -14.34 9.44
C LYS A 208 -9.52 -13.15 9.41
N GLY A 209 -8.30 -13.37 8.92
CA GLY A 209 -7.30 -12.32 8.73
C GLY A 209 -7.78 -11.22 7.79
N LEU A 210 -8.37 -11.60 6.64
CA LEU A 210 -8.96 -10.65 5.70
C LEU A 210 -10.09 -9.83 6.32
N LYS A 211 -11.01 -10.47 7.06
CA LYS A 211 -12.09 -9.77 7.78
C LYS A 211 -11.52 -8.76 8.77
N LEU A 212 -10.62 -9.21 9.66
CA LEU A 212 -10.01 -8.36 10.69
C LEU A 212 -9.26 -7.19 10.07
N TYR A 213 -8.52 -7.46 8.98
CA TYR A 213 -7.75 -6.43 8.31
C TYR A 213 -8.66 -5.41 7.60
N PHE A 214 -9.74 -5.87 6.96
CA PHE A 214 -10.75 -5.00 6.37
C PHE A 214 -11.40 -4.08 7.42
N ASP A 215 -11.84 -4.65 8.54
CA ASP A 215 -12.49 -3.91 9.63
C ASP A 215 -11.58 -2.82 10.22
N ARG A 216 -10.28 -3.08 10.34
CA ARG A 216 -9.30 -2.11 10.85
C ARG A 216 -8.85 -1.08 9.83
N SER A 217 -8.75 -1.46 8.55
CA SER A 217 -8.15 -0.62 7.52
C SER A 217 -9.16 0.25 6.76
N LEU A 218 -10.45 -0.09 6.76
CA LEU A 218 -11.46 0.61 5.97
C LEU A 218 -11.40 2.13 6.16
N GLY A 219 -11.58 2.60 7.39
CA GLY A 219 -11.70 4.03 7.68
C GLY A 219 -10.42 4.86 7.45
N GLN A 220 -9.26 4.20 7.33
CA GLN A 220 -7.96 4.85 7.17
C GLN A 220 -7.47 4.78 5.72
N ASN A 221 -7.62 3.63 5.06
CA ASN A 221 -6.87 3.31 3.85
C ASN A 221 -7.75 2.91 2.64
N LEU A 222 -9.03 2.56 2.83
CA LEU A 222 -9.85 1.99 1.75
C LEU A 222 -10.92 2.95 1.19
N LEU A 223 -11.22 4.04 1.90
CA LEU A 223 -12.23 5.01 1.49
C LEU A 223 -11.60 6.17 0.71
N TYR A 224 -12.21 6.55 -0.40
CA TYR A 224 -11.84 7.78 -1.09
C TYR A 224 -12.27 9.00 -0.29
N ARG A 225 -11.66 10.16 -0.56
CA ARG A 225 -11.99 11.42 0.12
C ARG A 225 -13.50 11.70 0.10
N PHE A 226 -14.15 11.45 -1.03
CA PHE A 226 -15.59 11.68 -1.22
C PHE A 226 -16.47 10.78 -0.35
N GLU A 227 -16.06 9.54 -0.04
CA GLU A 227 -16.83 8.59 0.78
C GLU A 227 -16.69 8.84 2.28
N ARG A 228 -15.73 9.67 2.72
CA ARG A 228 -15.47 9.87 4.14
C ARG A 228 -16.66 10.48 4.89
N ALA A 229 -17.41 11.37 4.23
CA ALA A 229 -18.62 11.94 4.81
C ALA A 229 -19.70 10.87 5.05
N GLN A 230 -19.91 9.96 4.08
CA GLN A 230 -20.83 8.82 4.20
C GLN A 230 -20.40 7.92 5.36
N TYR A 231 -19.12 7.59 5.47
CA TYR A 231 -18.60 6.78 6.58
C TYR A 231 -18.82 7.44 7.95
N VAL A 232 -18.53 8.73 8.09
CA VAL A 232 -18.74 9.47 9.35
C VAL A 232 -20.22 9.53 9.72
N GLU A 233 -21.10 9.82 8.75
CA GLU A 233 -22.55 9.85 8.97
C GLU A 233 -23.07 8.47 9.39
N TYR A 234 -22.63 7.42 8.69
CA TYR A 234 -23.02 6.05 8.99
C TYR A 234 -22.54 5.63 10.39
N ARG A 235 -21.31 5.98 10.77
CA ARG A 235 -20.81 5.75 12.13
C ARG A 235 -21.54 6.57 13.19
N LYS A 236 -22.00 7.78 12.89
CA LYS A 236 -22.81 8.57 13.84
C LYS A 236 -24.20 7.95 14.04
N LYS A 237 -24.80 7.44 12.96
CA LYS A 237 -26.14 6.86 12.98
C LYS A 237 -26.17 5.46 13.62
N ASN A 238 -25.13 4.67 13.37
CA ASN A 238 -25.11 3.24 13.71
C ASN A 238 -23.97 2.82 14.65
N GLY A 239 -23.04 3.72 14.99
CA GLY A 239 -21.98 3.44 15.95
C GLY A 239 -22.45 3.48 17.41
N PRO A 240 -21.60 3.06 18.36
CA PRO A 240 -21.92 3.11 19.78
C PRO A 240 -22.28 4.54 20.18
N LYS A 241 -23.53 4.75 20.63
CA LYS A 241 -23.96 6.05 21.15
C LYS A 241 -23.14 6.32 22.42
N MET A 242 -22.27 7.32 22.36
CA MET A 242 -21.52 7.76 23.53
C MET A 242 -22.51 8.45 24.47
N GLY A 243 -22.90 7.77 25.55
CA GLY A 243 -23.65 8.36 26.65
C GLY A 243 -24.82 7.52 27.16
N ASP A 244 -24.54 6.48 27.95
CA ASP A 244 -24.98 6.37 29.35
C ASP A 244 -24.19 5.24 30.02
N GLY A 245 -23.51 5.50 31.14
CA GLY A 245 -22.88 4.46 31.96
C GLY A 245 -21.36 4.26 31.85
N ASP A 246 -20.64 4.98 32.71
CA ASP A 246 -19.37 4.61 33.36
C ASP A 246 -18.01 4.90 32.68
N ILE A 247 -17.53 6.12 32.96
CA ILE A 247 -16.12 6.50 32.98
C ILE A 247 -15.49 5.79 34.18
N ARG A 248 -15.00 4.55 34.00
CA ARG A 248 -13.86 3.90 34.71
C ARG A 248 -14.04 2.38 34.78
N SER A 249 -13.57 1.65 33.77
CA SER A 249 -12.92 0.35 34.04
C SER A 249 -12.14 -0.19 32.84
N ASN A 250 -10.88 -0.49 33.09
CA ASN A 250 -10.03 -1.44 32.38
C ASN A 250 -9.56 -1.14 30.94
N ALA A 251 -8.58 -0.24 30.86
CA ALA A 251 -7.38 -0.51 30.07
C ALA A 251 -6.64 -1.72 30.67
N ARG A 252 -7.08 -2.96 30.34
CA ARG A 252 -6.37 -4.26 30.47
C ARG A 252 -7.41 -5.39 30.54
N SER A 253 -7.88 -5.86 29.39
CA SER A 253 -8.20 -7.28 29.20
C SER A 253 -8.40 -7.52 27.71
N GLY A 254 -7.66 -8.47 27.16
CA GLY A 254 -8.05 -9.11 25.91
C GLY A 254 -9.44 -9.73 26.08
N THR A 255 -10.11 -9.94 24.95
CA THR A 255 -11.47 -10.47 24.83
C THR A 255 -12.57 -9.60 25.44
N ALA A 256 -13.03 -8.62 24.65
CA ALA A 256 -14.32 -7.96 24.87
C ALA A 256 -15.18 -8.18 23.62
N SER A 257 -16.25 -8.94 23.77
CA SER A 257 -17.40 -8.93 22.86
C SER A 257 -18.61 -8.50 23.68
N MET A 258 -19.56 -7.89 22.98
CA MET A 258 -20.89 -7.45 23.41
C MET A 258 -21.01 -5.97 23.82
N GLY A 259 -20.96 -5.13 22.78
CA GLY A 259 -21.36 -3.72 22.83
C GLY A 259 -21.50 -3.11 21.43
N GLY A 260 -22.20 -3.77 20.49
CA GLY A 260 -22.70 -3.17 19.25
C GLY A 260 -21.69 -2.40 18.37
N ASP A 261 -20.46 -2.90 18.24
CA ASP A 261 -19.53 -2.37 17.25
C ASP A 261 -20.03 -2.77 15.87
N MET A 262 -20.55 -1.81 15.10
CA MET A 262 -20.87 -2.06 13.71
C MET A 262 -19.59 -2.36 12.95
N GLU A 263 -19.33 -3.63 12.69
CA GLU A 263 -18.16 -4.08 11.95
C GLU A 263 -18.29 -3.65 10.48
N PRO A 264 -17.29 -2.96 9.91
CA PRO A 264 -17.29 -2.60 8.49
C PRO A 264 -17.61 -3.76 7.55
N SER A 265 -17.16 -4.97 7.89
CA SER A 265 -17.40 -6.18 7.12
C SER A 265 -18.88 -6.57 6.98
N ASP A 266 -19.75 -6.08 7.86
CA ASP A 266 -21.20 -6.32 7.82
C ASP A 266 -21.97 -5.29 6.98
N VAL A 267 -21.27 -4.25 6.53
CA VAL A 267 -21.86 -3.04 5.95
C VAL A 267 -21.42 -2.84 4.53
N TYR A 268 -20.12 -3.00 4.29
CA TYR A 268 -19.49 -2.72 3.02
C TYR A 268 -19.49 -3.96 2.12
N GLY A 269 -19.30 -3.73 0.83
CA GLY A 269 -19.45 -4.74 -0.22
C GLY A 269 -18.14 -5.19 -0.86
N ALA A 270 -18.27 -5.82 -2.02
CA ALA A 270 -17.15 -6.31 -2.81
C ALA A 270 -16.25 -5.19 -3.34
N GLU A 271 -16.79 -3.99 -3.54
CA GLU A 271 -16.09 -2.80 -4.04
C GLU A 271 -14.94 -2.42 -3.11
N HIS A 272 -15.27 -2.17 -1.84
CA HIS A 272 -14.30 -1.81 -0.81
C HIS A 272 -13.36 -2.98 -0.48
N LEU A 273 -13.88 -4.22 -0.52
CA LEU A 273 -13.05 -5.41 -0.32
C LEU A 273 -12.00 -5.53 -1.42
N LEU A 274 -12.32 -5.20 -2.66
CA LEU A 274 -11.37 -5.27 -3.78
C LEU A 274 -10.22 -4.27 -3.59
N ARG A 275 -10.49 -3.08 -3.05
CA ARG A 275 -9.45 -2.09 -2.71
C ARG A 275 -8.46 -2.60 -1.67
N LEU A 276 -8.89 -3.51 -0.79
CA LEU A 276 -8.01 -4.17 0.17
C LEU A 276 -6.86 -4.91 -0.53
N PHE A 277 -7.16 -5.59 -1.64
CA PHE A 277 -6.18 -6.37 -2.39
C PHE A 277 -5.12 -5.52 -3.09
N VAL A 278 -5.42 -4.25 -3.35
CA VAL A 278 -4.42 -3.29 -3.87
C VAL A 278 -3.44 -2.88 -2.77
N ASN A 279 -3.93 -2.71 -1.54
CA ASN A 279 -3.10 -2.28 -0.41
C ASN A 279 -2.37 -3.45 0.27
N LEU A 280 -2.93 -4.67 0.24
CA LEU A 280 -2.42 -5.88 0.91
C LEU A 280 -0.91 -6.15 0.75
N PRO A 281 -0.31 -6.01 -0.45
CA PRO A 281 1.13 -6.16 -0.65
C PRO A 281 1.98 -5.33 0.34
N MET A 282 1.60 -4.07 0.56
CA MET A 282 2.32 -3.17 1.46
C MET A 282 2.22 -3.63 2.91
N ILE A 283 1.09 -4.21 3.31
CA ILE A 283 0.90 -4.69 4.69
C ILE A 283 1.68 -5.97 4.93
N ILE A 284 1.66 -6.90 3.96
CA ILE A 284 2.38 -8.17 4.10
C ILE A 284 3.89 -7.91 4.24
N LEU A 285 4.42 -6.87 3.59
CA LEU A 285 5.82 -6.44 3.79
C LEU A 285 6.14 -6.04 5.23
N HIS A 286 5.20 -5.47 5.97
CA HIS A 286 5.39 -5.11 7.37
C HIS A 286 5.17 -6.27 8.35
N THR A 287 4.70 -7.43 7.87
CA THR A 287 4.52 -8.63 8.70
C THR A 287 5.77 -9.50 8.75
N SER A 288 6.05 -10.09 9.90
CA SER A 288 7.14 -11.04 10.10
C SER A 288 6.71 -12.46 9.67
N MET A 289 6.41 -12.65 8.38
CA MET A 289 6.06 -13.95 7.81
C MET A 289 7.24 -14.53 7.01
N ASP A 290 7.42 -15.85 7.07
CA ASP A 290 8.41 -16.55 6.27
C ASP A 290 7.96 -16.69 4.80
N GLY A 291 8.92 -16.95 3.90
CA GLY A 291 8.65 -17.01 2.46
C GLY A 291 7.68 -18.12 2.03
N GLU A 292 7.63 -19.24 2.76
CA GLU A 292 6.70 -20.34 2.47
C GLU A 292 5.27 -19.94 2.85
N SER A 293 5.10 -19.35 4.03
CA SER A 293 3.80 -18.80 4.47
C SER A 293 3.31 -17.67 3.56
N ILE A 294 4.19 -16.79 3.08
CA ILE A 294 3.85 -15.76 2.09
C ILE A 294 3.40 -16.41 0.77
N GLY A 295 4.12 -17.44 0.30
CA GLY A 295 3.73 -18.18 -0.90
C GLY A 295 2.34 -18.79 -0.77
N LEU A 296 2.05 -19.42 0.37
CA LEU A 296 0.75 -20.01 0.68
C LEU A 296 -0.37 -18.97 0.74
N LEU A 297 -0.11 -17.83 1.39
CA LEU A 297 -1.06 -16.72 1.46
C LEU A 297 -1.36 -16.19 0.06
N LYS A 298 -0.34 -15.97 -0.78
CA LYS A 298 -0.51 -15.49 -2.17
C LYS A 298 -1.38 -16.44 -3.00
N GLU A 299 -1.20 -17.74 -2.86
CA GLU A 299 -1.98 -18.74 -3.58
C GLU A 299 -3.46 -18.65 -3.19
N HIS A 300 -3.77 -18.62 -1.89
CA HIS A 300 -5.14 -18.48 -1.40
C HIS A 300 -5.79 -17.15 -1.79
N LEU A 301 -5.04 -16.04 -1.73
CA LEU A 301 -5.53 -14.73 -2.17
C LEU A 301 -5.80 -14.74 -3.69
N GLY A 302 -4.97 -15.40 -4.49
CA GLY A 302 -5.17 -15.55 -5.94
C GLY A 302 -6.41 -16.38 -6.29
N GLU A 303 -6.64 -17.49 -5.59
CA GLU A 303 -7.86 -18.30 -5.73
C GLU A 303 -9.11 -17.51 -5.35
N PHE A 304 -9.04 -16.73 -4.28
CA PHE A 304 -10.12 -15.86 -3.82
C PHE A 304 -10.45 -14.77 -4.85
N LEU A 305 -9.44 -14.08 -5.40
CA LEU A 305 -9.62 -13.09 -6.46
C LEU A 305 -10.22 -13.71 -7.72
N THR A 306 -9.82 -14.95 -8.06
CA THR A 306 -10.40 -15.69 -9.19
C THR A 306 -11.88 -16.00 -8.96
N TYR A 307 -12.27 -16.34 -7.72
CA TYR A 307 -13.68 -16.52 -7.36
C TYR A 307 -14.47 -15.22 -7.49
N ILE A 308 -13.94 -14.09 -6.98
CA ILE A 308 -14.59 -12.77 -7.12
C ILE A 308 -14.77 -12.40 -8.58
N ALA A 309 -13.77 -12.68 -9.43
CA ALA A 309 -13.86 -12.42 -10.87
C ALA A 309 -14.97 -13.24 -11.55
N LYS A 310 -15.12 -14.51 -11.18
CA LYS A 310 -16.20 -15.38 -11.70
C LYS A 310 -17.59 -14.89 -11.28
N GLU A 311 -17.72 -14.48 -10.02
CA GLU A 311 -18.98 -14.02 -9.42
C GLU A 311 -19.20 -12.51 -9.54
N LYS A 312 -18.46 -11.83 -10.44
CA LYS A 312 -18.46 -10.36 -10.56
C LYS A 312 -19.87 -9.77 -10.68
N HIS A 313 -20.72 -10.39 -11.50
CA HIS A 313 -22.09 -9.90 -11.73
C HIS A 313 -23.00 -9.97 -10.50
N ARG A 314 -22.70 -10.88 -9.55
CA ARG A 314 -23.47 -11.08 -8.32
C ARG A 314 -22.94 -10.21 -7.18
N LEU A 315 -21.64 -10.01 -7.13
CA LEU A 315 -20.95 -9.37 -6.01
C LEU A 315 -20.89 -7.84 -6.10
N PHE A 316 -20.70 -7.29 -7.32
CA PHE A 316 -20.56 -5.86 -7.53
C PHE A 316 -21.91 -5.19 -7.82
N VAL A 317 -22.06 -3.97 -7.32
CA VAL A 317 -23.20 -3.10 -7.60
C VAL A 317 -23.26 -2.74 -9.08
N ARG A 318 -24.46 -2.79 -9.64
CA ARG A 318 -24.72 -2.38 -11.03
C ARG A 318 -24.81 -0.87 -11.18
N GLU A 319 -25.39 -0.18 -10.19
CA GLU A 319 -25.65 1.25 -10.22
C GLU A 319 -25.32 1.92 -8.88
N TYR A 320 -24.47 2.94 -8.93
CA TYR A 320 -24.09 3.75 -7.78
C TYR A 320 -25.11 4.86 -7.61
N GLU A 321 -25.36 5.27 -6.37
CA GLU A 321 -26.33 6.32 -6.08
C GLU A 321 -25.68 7.70 -6.22
N ALA A 322 -26.35 8.62 -6.90
CA ALA A 322 -25.91 10.01 -6.96
C ALA A 322 -25.99 10.64 -5.57
N ALA A 323 -24.87 11.21 -5.11
CA ALA A 323 -24.84 11.86 -3.82
C ALA A 323 -25.71 13.12 -3.82
N SER A 324 -26.44 13.36 -2.72
CA SER A 324 -27.33 14.52 -2.63
C SER A 324 -26.56 15.85 -2.76
N PRO A 325 -27.21 16.96 -3.18
CA PRO A 325 -26.56 18.27 -3.19
C PRO A 325 -26.07 18.71 -1.80
N ALA A 326 -26.71 18.23 -0.73
CA ALA A 326 -26.25 18.48 0.64
C ALA A 326 -24.96 17.73 0.96
N TYR A 327 -24.85 16.49 0.49
CA TYR A 327 -23.65 15.67 0.64
C TYR A 327 -22.43 16.31 -0.03
N HIS A 328 -22.62 16.80 -1.27
CA HIS A 328 -21.55 17.47 -2.03
C HIS A 328 -20.94 18.66 -1.27
N ARG A 329 -21.75 19.44 -0.54
CA ARG A 329 -21.25 20.57 0.27
C ARG A 329 -20.37 20.12 1.43
N ILE A 330 -20.71 19.00 2.06
CA ILE A 330 -19.99 18.44 3.21
C ILE A 330 -18.71 17.71 2.75
N SER A 331 -18.72 17.11 1.57
CA SER A 331 -17.56 16.38 1.03
C SER A 331 -16.52 17.28 0.33
N SER A 332 -16.92 18.50 -0.08
CA SER A 332 -16.05 19.45 -0.78
C SER A 332 -15.21 20.33 0.15
N THR A 333 -15.52 20.31 1.46
CA THR A 333 -14.73 20.97 2.51
C THR A 333 -13.48 20.17 2.87
#